data_AF-A0A2V5P7M7-F1
#
_entry.id   AF-A0A2V5P7M7-F1
#
_cell.length_a   1.000
_cell.length_b   1.000
_cell.length_c   1.000
_cell.angle_alpha   90.00
_cell.angle_beta   90.00
_cell.angle_gamma   90.00
#
_symmetry.space_group_name_H-M   'P 1'
#
loop_
_entity.id
_entity.type
_entity.pdbx_description
1 polymer ?
#
loop_
_entity_poly.entity_id
_entity_poly.type
_entity_poly.pdbx_seq_one_letter_code
_entity_poly.pdbx_strand_id
1 'polypeptide(L)'
;MKQLIKILALSAITAIVAVTTALGQAGPLITVDELGNGNFNGQPLQSLKQADPFSGIVTLTYVLPFPGVPGDVNLFESGPQPSQPSDVIRFDGHGFMYFFSELEATDQPPFDPADVGLPPPVAGLQFVNLVENGGEGFNDVLYNPAGGLPGDNTAGASYHFISDIPEPGTGLLAALGAGLFLALKSRRQSQERS
;
A
#
# COMPACT_ATOMS: atom_id res chain seq x y z
N MET A 1 -42.36 28.22 -1.38
CA MET A 1 -42.34 27.49 -0.09
C MET A 1 -42.08 25.99 -0.25
N LYS A 2 -42.88 25.23 -1.03
CA LYS A 2 -42.71 23.76 -1.16
C LYS A 2 -41.35 23.30 -1.73
N GLN A 3 -40.72 24.08 -2.62
CA GLN A 3 -39.41 23.73 -3.17
C GLN A 3 -38.24 24.03 -2.22
N LEU A 4 -38.31 25.14 -1.47
CA LEU A 4 -37.31 25.48 -0.44
C LEU A 4 -37.26 24.42 0.67
N ILE A 5 -38.40 23.89 1.10
CA ILE A 5 -38.48 22.82 2.12
C ILE A 5 -37.84 21.52 1.61
N LYS A 6 -38.02 21.18 0.32
CA LYS A 6 -37.41 19.98 -0.28
C LYS A 6 -35.90 20.10 -0.38
N ILE A 7 -35.40 21.28 -0.75
CA ILE A 7 -33.96 21.54 -0.85
C ILE A 7 -33.32 21.48 0.54
N LEU A 8 -33.91 22.13 1.55
CA LEU A 8 -33.41 22.05 2.93
C LEU A 8 -33.38 20.62 3.47
N ALA A 9 -34.45 19.85 3.23
CA ALA A 9 -34.54 18.46 3.66
C ALA A 9 -33.46 17.59 2.98
N LEU A 10 -33.24 17.78 1.68
CA LEU A 10 -32.21 17.04 0.95
C LEU A 10 -30.81 17.39 1.47
N SER A 11 -30.49 18.67 1.67
CA SER A 11 -29.21 19.10 2.23
C SER A 11 -28.98 18.59 3.67
N ALA A 12 -30.03 18.53 4.49
CA ALA A 12 -29.94 17.98 5.84
C ALA A 12 -29.66 16.47 5.82
N ILE A 13 -30.31 15.73 4.93
CA ILE A 13 -30.05 14.29 4.75
C ILE A 13 -28.62 14.06 4.26
N THR A 14 -28.14 14.81 3.28
CA THR A 14 -26.76 14.70 2.79
C THR A 14 -25.74 15.03 3.88
N ALA A 15 -25.99 16.07 4.70
CA ALA A 15 -25.13 16.42 5.82
C ALA A 15 -25.12 15.33 6.91
N ILE A 16 -26.27 14.73 7.23
CA ILE A 16 -26.36 13.62 8.19
C ILE A 16 -25.58 12.40 7.66
N VAL A 17 -25.76 12.04 6.39
CA VAL A 17 -25.02 10.93 5.78
C VAL A 17 -23.51 11.20 5.79
N ALA A 18 -23.07 12.41 5.42
CA ALA A 18 -21.66 12.80 5.43
C ALA A 18 -21.04 12.76 6.84
N VAL A 19 -21.79 13.18 7.87
CA VAL A 19 -21.35 13.08 9.27
C VAL A 19 -21.26 11.63 9.72
N THR A 20 -22.23 10.77 9.35
CA THR A 20 -22.16 9.34 9.69
C THR A 20 -21.02 8.61 9.00
N THR A 21 -20.64 8.98 7.76
CA THR A 21 -19.49 8.38 7.07
C THR A 21 -18.15 8.83 7.66
N ALA A 22 -18.04 10.10 8.08
CA ALA A 22 -16.83 10.61 8.73
C ALA A 22 -16.61 10.04 10.14
N LEU A 23 -17.69 9.75 10.87
CA LEU A 23 -17.63 9.08 12.17
C LEU A 23 -17.50 7.55 12.06
N GLY A 24 -17.70 6.97 10.86
CA GLY A 24 -17.62 5.54 10.59
C GLY A 24 -16.22 5.04 10.21
N GLN A 25 -15.25 5.94 9.99
CA GLN A 25 -13.84 5.57 9.87
C GLN A 25 -13.31 5.24 11.27
N ALA A 26 -12.97 3.97 11.50
CA ALA A 26 -12.63 3.42 12.82
C ALA A 26 -11.33 3.97 13.45
N GLY A 27 -10.59 4.82 12.73
CA GLY A 27 -9.35 5.46 13.16
C GLY A 27 -8.61 6.03 11.95
N PRO A 28 -7.37 6.52 12.12
CA PRO A 28 -6.57 7.00 11.01
C PRO A 28 -6.21 5.86 10.05
N LEU A 29 -6.19 6.14 8.75
CA LEU A 29 -5.73 5.19 7.73
C LEU A 29 -4.26 5.46 7.42
N ILE A 30 -3.44 4.42 7.56
CA ILE A 30 -2.07 4.36 7.08
C ILE A 30 -2.07 3.60 5.77
N THR A 31 -1.57 4.20 4.71
CA THR A 31 -1.32 3.52 3.44
C THR A 31 0.18 3.47 3.20
N VAL A 32 0.70 2.31 2.84
CA VAL A 32 2.11 2.11 2.54
C VAL A 32 2.26 1.18 1.34
N ASP A 33 3.37 1.31 0.63
CA ASP A 33 3.79 0.40 -0.42
C ASP A 33 5.21 -0.15 -0.23
N GLU A 34 5.66 -0.98 -1.14
CA GLU A 34 7.01 -1.57 -1.16
C GLU A 34 8.10 -0.65 -1.68
N LEU A 35 7.71 0.49 -2.27
CA LEU A 35 8.63 1.48 -2.84
C LEU A 35 9.01 2.58 -1.85
N GLY A 36 8.39 2.59 -0.67
CA GLY A 36 8.63 3.58 0.37
C GLY A 36 7.69 4.78 0.32
N ASN A 37 6.62 4.73 -0.46
CA ASN A 37 5.57 5.74 -0.43
C ASN A 37 4.55 5.38 0.67
N GLY A 38 4.53 6.21 1.70
CA GLY A 38 3.58 6.08 2.79
C GLY A 38 2.76 7.34 2.99
N ASN A 39 1.56 7.17 3.52
CA ASN A 39 0.63 8.24 3.82
C ASN A 39 -0.12 7.96 5.13
N PHE A 40 -0.20 8.95 6.00
CA PHE A 40 -1.03 8.97 7.19
C PHE A 40 -2.06 10.10 7.05
N ASN A 41 -3.32 9.74 6.78
CA ASN A 41 -4.43 10.70 6.64
C ASN A 41 -4.14 11.89 5.69
N GLY A 42 -3.42 11.66 4.59
CA GLY A 42 -3.06 12.69 3.61
C GLY A 42 -1.70 13.37 3.83
N GLN A 43 -0.98 13.01 4.91
CA GLN A 43 0.40 13.47 5.15
C GLN A 43 1.41 12.38 4.78
N PRO A 44 2.49 12.70 4.05
CA PRO A 44 3.54 11.73 3.75
C PRO A 44 4.12 11.10 5.03
N LEU A 45 4.21 9.78 5.02
CA LEU A 45 4.85 9.00 6.07
C LEU A 45 6.33 8.86 5.73
N GLN A 46 7.21 9.03 6.73
CA GLN A 46 8.64 8.85 6.52
C GLN A 46 8.97 7.36 6.34
N SER A 47 9.82 7.06 5.36
CA SER A 47 10.41 5.75 5.14
C SER A 47 11.94 5.80 5.11
N LEU A 48 12.59 4.70 5.47
CA LEU A 48 14.03 4.51 5.40
C LEU A 48 14.39 3.02 5.25
N LYS A 49 15.66 2.72 4.97
CA LYS A 49 16.20 1.36 5.08
C LYS A 49 16.79 1.15 6.46
N GLN A 50 16.27 0.19 7.21
CA GLN A 50 16.75 -0.12 8.57
C GLN A 50 16.84 -1.63 8.79
N ALA A 51 17.78 -2.06 9.63
CA ALA A 51 17.84 -3.43 10.10
C ALA A 51 16.68 -3.70 11.06
N ASP A 52 15.90 -4.74 10.78
CA ASP A 52 14.93 -5.27 11.72
C ASP A 52 15.64 -5.80 12.98
N PRO A 53 15.24 -5.36 14.18
CA PRO A 53 15.91 -5.75 15.42
C PRO A 53 15.82 -7.26 15.72
N PHE A 54 14.89 -7.98 15.10
CA PHE A 54 14.71 -9.41 15.35
C PHE A 54 15.51 -10.30 14.39
N SER A 55 15.44 -10.03 13.08
CA SER A 55 16.13 -10.83 12.05
C SER A 55 17.51 -10.30 11.65
N GLY A 56 17.77 -9.01 11.87
CA GLY A 56 18.96 -8.30 11.37
C GLY A 56 18.92 -7.99 9.87
N ILE A 57 17.85 -8.35 9.16
CA ILE A 57 17.67 -8.07 7.74
C ILE A 57 17.39 -6.56 7.57
N VAL A 58 18.12 -5.91 6.66
CA VAL A 58 17.90 -4.50 6.33
C VAL A 58 16.82 -4.39 5.27
N THR A 59 15.67 -3.81 5.62
CA THR A 59 14.52 -3.68 4.72
C THR A 59 13.90 -2.29 4.75
N LEU A 60 12.92 -2.04 3.87
CA LEU A 60 12.09 -0.85 3.90
C LEU A 60 11.35 -0.76 5.25
N THR A 61 11.48 0.38 5.90
CA THR A 61 10.90 0.64 7.22
C THR A 61 10.17 1.97 7.21
N TYR A 62 8.91 1.94 7.65
CA TYR A 62 8.10 3.13 7.87
C TYR A 62 8.15 3.57 9.33
N VAL A 63 8.29 4.88 9.53
CA VAL A 63 8.23 5.50 10.87
C VAL A 63 6.78 5.83 11.17
N LEU A 64 6.16 5.04 12.04
CA LEU A 64 4.78 5.24 12.46
C LEU A 64 4.66 6.41 13.45
N PRO A 65 3.53 7.15 13.45
CA PRO A 65 3.32 8.26 14.38
C PRO A 65 3.03 7.80 15.82
N PHE A 66 2.91 6.49 16.05
CA PHE A 66 2.68 5.87 17.35
C PHE A 66 3.30 4.47 17.39
N PRO A 67 3.61 3.94 18.58
CA PRO A 67 3.91 2.52 18.73
C PRO A 67 2.64 1.69 18.56
N GLY A 68 2.71 0.62 17.77
CA GLY A 68 1.68 -0.41 17.67
C GLY A 68 2.07 -1.67 18.46
N VAL A 69 1.15 -2.61 18.66
CA VAL A 69 1.46 -3.91 19.24
C VAL A 69 2.45 -4.66 18.34
N PRO A 70 3.54 -5.24 18.90
CA PRO A 70 4.54 -5.94 18.10
C PRO A 70 4.02 -7.28 17.55
N GLY A 71 4.46 -7.62 16.34
CA GLY A 71 4.16 -8.88 15.67
C GLY A 71 4.08 -8.74 14.16
N ASP A 72 3.67 -9.81 13.49
CA ASP A 72 3.78 -9.95 12.04
C ASP A 72 2.40 -10.03 11.37
N VAL A 73 2.24 -9.36 10.23
CA VAL A 73 1.14 -9.59 9.30
C VAL A 73 1.72 -10.21 8.06
N ASN A 74 1.40 -11.47 7.83
CA ASN A 74 1.82 -12.23 6.67
C ASN A 74 0.79 -12.04 5.57
N LEU A 75 1.23 -11.56 4.41
CA LEU A 75 0.41 -11.41 3.22
C LEU A 75 0.64 -12.61 2.32
N PHE A 76 -0.43 -13.10 1.73
CA PHE A 76 -0.41 -14.22 0.80
C PHE A 76 -1.05 -13.78 -0.49
N GLU A 77 -0.39 -14.09 -1.61
CA GLU A 77 -0.96 -13.87 -2.92
C GLU A 77 -2.33 -14.52 -3.08
N SER A 78 -3.19 -13.90 -3.87
CA SER A 78 -4.49 -14.47 -4.19
C SER A 78 -4.34 -15.64 -5.17
N GLY A 79 -4.96 -16.78 -4.87
CA GLY A 79 -4.82 -17.96 -5.71
C GLY A 79 -5.59 -19.18 -5.21
N PRO A 80 -5.65 -20.26 -6.00
CA PRO A 80 -6.39 -21.47 -5.63
C PRO A 80 -5.83 -22.17 -4.38
N GLN A 81 -4.56 -21.96 -4.05
CA GLN A 81 -3.96 -22.31 -2.76
C GLN A 81 -2.86 -21.31 -2.35
N PRO A 82 -3.19 -20.27 -1.56
CA PRO A 82 -2.17 -19.44 -0.92
C PRO A 82 -1.42 -20.33 0.08
N SER A 83 -0.20 -20.73 -0.27
CA SER A 83 0.57 -21.72 0.52
C SER A 83 1.84 -21.15 1.13
N GLN A 84 2.33 -20.02 0.60
CA GLN A 84 3.49 -19.30 1.10
C GLN A 84 3.16 -17.81 1.15
N PRO A 85 3.64 -17.09 2.18
CA PRO A 85 3.49 -15.64 2.22
C PRO A 85 4.34 -15.01 1.09
N SER A 86 3.79 -14.00 0.44
CA SER A 86 4.52 -13.09 -0.46
C SER A 86 5.26 -12.05 0.37
N ASP A 87 4.58 -11.51 1.39
CA ASP A 87 5.09 -10.40 2.19
C ASP A 87 4.93 -10.63 3.69
N VAL A 88 5.78 -9.96 4.46
CA VAL A 88 5.69 -9.87 5.90
C VAL A 88 5.77 -8.41 6.30
N ILE A 89 4.73 -7.93 6.98
CA ILE A 89 4.71 -6.61 7.62
C ILE A 89 4.95 -6.80 9.11
N ARG A 90 6.10 -6.35 9.61
CA ARG A 90 6.49 -6.51 11.02
C ARG A 90 6.38 -5.21 11.78
N PHE A 91 5.63 -5.23 12.88
CA PHE A 91 5.57 -4.16 13.86
C PHE A 91 6.52 -4.46 15.02
N ASP A 92 7.40 -3.50 15.37
CA ASP A 92 8.42 -3.74 16.41
C ASP A 92 8.03 -3.31 17.82
N GLY A 93 6.87 -2.68 17.99
CA GLY A 93 6.44 -2.14 19.28
C GLY A 93 6.94 -0.73 19.60
N HIS A 94 7.81 -0.15 18.77
CA HIS A 94 8.54 1.08 19.06
C HIS A 94 8.32 2.17 18.00
N GLY A 95 7.33 1.98 17.13
CA GLY A 95 6.97 2.94 16.09
C GLY A 95 7.65 2.69 14.75
N PHE A 96 8.25 1.52 14.55
CA PHE A 96 8.72 1.10 13.24
C PHE A 96 7.88 -0.05 12.70
N MET A 97 7.58 0.04 11.40
CA MET A 97 6.93 -1.00 10.63
C MET A 97 7.83 -1.40 9.47
N TYR A 98 8.29 -2.64 9.48
CA TYR A 98 9.19 -3.20 8.48
C TYR A 98 8.37 -3.92 7.42
N PHE A 99 8.68 -3.66 6.16
CA PHE A 99 8.05 -4.29 5.01
C PHE A 99 9.08 -5.22 4.38
N PHE A 100 8.79 -6.52 4.37
CA PHE A 100 9.60 -7.53 3.68
C PHE A 100 8.78 -8.13 2.57
N SER A 101 9.31 -8.12 1.36
CA SER A 101 8.77 -8.89 0.25
C SER A 101 9.67 -10.07 -0.06
N GLU A 102 9.09 -11.09 -0.68
CA GLU A 102 9.85 -12.20 -1.20
C GLU A 102 10.79 -11.75 -2.33
N LEU A 103 11.71 -12.64 -2.70
CA LEU A 103 12.59 -12.43 -3.85
C LEU A 103 12.24 -13.52 -4.84
N GLU A 104 11.58 -13.14 -5.92
CA GLU A 104 11.27 -14.07 -6.99
C GLU A 104 12.54 -14.49 -7.71
N ALA A 105 12.52 -15.70 -8.27
CA ALA A 105 13.63 -16.18 -9.10
C ALA A 105 13.81 -15.34 -10.39
N THR A 106 12.78 -14.57 -10.75
CA THR A 106 12.70 -13.72 -11.94
C THR A 106 13.19 -12.30 -11.71
N ASP A 107 13.34 -11.87 -10.46
CA ASP A 107 13.72 -10.50 -10.13
C ASP A 107 15.11 -10.16 -10.63
N GLN A 108 15.24 -8.96 -11.18
CA GLN A 108 16.51 -8.45 -11.68
C GLN A 108 16.87 -7.14 -10.98
N PRO A 109 18.16 -6.96 -10.60
CA PRO A 109 18.61 -5.71 -10.04
C PRO A 109 18.37 -4.50 -10.97
N PRO A 110 18.06 -3.31 -10.42
CA PRO A 110 17.93 -3.02 -9.00
C PRO A 110 16.61 -3.55 -8.43
N PHE A 111 16.70 -4.27 -7.32
CA PHE A 111 15.53 -4.77 -6.59
C PHE A 111 14.80 -3.62 -5.90
N ASP A 112 13.51 -3.81 -5.67
CA ASP A 112 12.70 -2.86 -4.94
C ASP A 112 13.09 -2.79 -3.45
N PRO A 113 12.70 -1.71 -2.75
CA PRO A 113 13.07 -1.53 -1.36
C PRO A 113 12.55 -2.60 -0.40
N ALA A 114 11.52 -3.37 -0.72
CA ALA A 114 11.04 -4.45 0.15
C ALA A 114 11.66 -5.83 -0.19
N ASP A 115 12.21 -6.01 -1.39
CA ASP A 115 12.76 -7.27 -1.95
C ASP A 115 14.05 -7.71 -1.24
N VAL A 116 13.90 -8.29 -0.06
CA VAL A 116 15.03 -8.74 0.77
C VAL A 116 14.88 -10.18 1.24
N GLY A 117 13.79 -10.83 0.82
CA GLY A 117 13.37 -12.13 1.30
C GLY A 117 12.69 -12.06 2.66
N LEU A 118 11.95 -13.12 2.99
CA LEU A 118 11.08 -13.12 4.14
C LEU A 118 11.82 -13.49 5.44
N PRO A 119 11.60 -12.74 6.54
CA PRO A 119 12.20 -13.05 7.81
C PRO A 119 11.54 -14.28 8.43
N PRO A 120 12.25 -15.03 9.30
CA PRO A 120 11.61 -16.04 10.11
C PRO A 120 10.61 -15.41 11.11
N PRO A 121 9.57 -16.15 11.53
CA PRO A 121 8.67 -15.69 12.60
C PRO A 121 9.42 -15.46 13.92
N VAL A 122 9.04 -14.42 14.66
CA VAL A 122 9.63 -14.12 15.97
C VAL A 122 8.92 -14.92 17.06
N ALA A 123 9.68 -15.71 17.82
CA ALA A 123 9.13 -16.49 18.92
C ALA A 123 8.47 -15.60 19.98
N GLY A 124 7.20 -15.88 20.29
CA GLY A 124 6.43 -15.17 21.31
C GLY A 124 5.70 -13.92 20.83
N LEU A 125 5.89 -13.49 19.58
CA LEU A 125 5.06 -12.46 18.96
C LEU A 125 3.84 -13.07 18.27
N GLN A 126 2.75 -12.30 18.20
CA GLN A 126 1.56 -12.69 17.47
C GLN A 126 1.78 -12.52 15.97
N PHE A 127 1.05 -13.29 15.18
CA PHE A 127 0.97 -13.07 13.74
C PHE A 127 -0.45 -13.23 13.21
N VAL A 128 -0.73 -12.56 12.09
CA VAL A 128 -1.99 -12.66 11.35
C VAL A 128 -1.66 -13.03 9.92
N ASN A 129 -2.47 -13.89 9.31
CA ASN A 129 -2.35 -14.23 7.89
C ASN A 129 -3.51 -13.58 7.15
N LEU A 130 -3.20 -12.83 6.11
CA LEU A 130 -4.18 -12.18 5.23
C LEU A 130 -3.93 -12.61 3.79
N VAL A 131 -5.01 -12.72 3.01
CA VAL A 131 -4.93 -12.95 1.58
C VAL A 131 -5.15 -11.60 0.90
N GLU A 132 -4.28 -11.27 -0.04
CA GLU A 132 -4.38 -10.03 -0.80
C GLU A 132 -5.56 -10.05 -1.77
N ASN A 133 -6.07 -8.87 -2.06
CA ASN A 133 -7.06 -8.65 -3.11
C ASN A 133 -6.32 -8.28 -4.38
N GLY A 134 -6.65 -8.95 -5.49
CA GLY A 134 -6.03 -8.67 -6.78
C GLY A 134 -5.53 -9.91 -7.48
N GLY A 135 -5.00 -9.76 -8.69
CA GLY A 135 -4.19 -10.79 -9.35
C GLY A 135 -2.76 -10.28 -9.45
N GLU A 136 -1.86 -11.10 -9.99
CA GLU A 136 -0.43 -10.75 -10.21
C GLU A 136 -0.27 -9.31 -10.73
N GLY A 137 0.51 -8.49 -10.02
CA GLY A 137 0.81 -7.09 -10.37
C GLY A 137 -0.20 -6.01 -9.93
N PHE A 138 -1.21 -6.35 -9.13
CA PHE A 138 -2.06 -5.37 -8.44
C PHE A 138 -2.63 -5.95 -7.15
N ASN A 139 -1.77 -6.11 -6.14
CA ASN A 139 -2.12 -6.73 -4.88
C ASN A 139 -2.20 -5.69 -3.76
N ASP A 140 -3.34 -5.67 -3.06
CA ASP A 140 -3.54 -4.84 -1.88
C ASP A 140 -4.27 -5.59 -0.76
N VAL A 141 -4.12 -5.10 0.47
CA VAL A 141 -4.98 -5.54 1.57
C VAL A 141 -5.29 -4.41 2.53
N LEU A 142 -6.55 -4.37 2.96
CA LEU A 142 -6.98 -3.57 4.09
C LEU A 142 -6.95 -4.41 5.37
N TYR A 143 -6.16 -3.94 6.33
CA TYR A 143 -6.00 -4.57 7.62
C TYR A 143 -6.47 -3.64 8.75
N ASN A 144 -7.44 -4.14 9.52
CA ASN A 144 -7.96 -3.47 10.71
C ASN A 144 -7.60 -4.33 11.93
N PRO A 145 -6.53 -4.01 12.67
CA PRO A 145 -6.13 -4.78 13.84
C PRO A 145 -7.27 -4.86 14.85
N ALA A 146 -7.56 -6.07 15.32
CA ALA A 146 -8.33 -6.24 16.55
C ALA A 146 -7.42 -6.00 17.77
N GLY A 147 -8.03 -5.72 18.93
CA GLY A 147 -7.30 -5.43 20.17
C GLY A 147 -6.24 -6.50 20.49
N GLY A 148 -4.97 -6.08 20.59
CA GLY A 148 -3.84 -6.96 20.90
C GLY A 148 -3.22 -7.70 19.70
N LEU A 149 -3.70 -7.47 18.47
CA LEU A 149 -3.08 -7.99 17.24
C LEU A 149 -1.97 -7.05 16.72
N PRO A 150 -1.07 -7.52 15.86
CA PRO A 150 0.02 -6.71 15.31
C PRO A 150 -0.47 -5.37 14.75
N GLY A 151 0.21 -4.28 15.10
CA GLY A 151 -0.15 -2.93 14.66
C GLY A 151 -1.33 -2.29 15.39
N ASP A 152 -2.01 -3.01 16.29
CA ASP A 152 -3.06 -2.44 17.15
C ASP A 152 -2.50 -1.30 18.02
N ASN A 153 -3.31 -0.27 18.24
CA ASN A 153 -2.94 0.89 19.03
C ASN A 153 -4.19 1.58 19.57
N THR A 154 -3.97 2.51 20.51
CA THR A 154 -5.06 3.25 21.16
C THR A 154 -5.81 4.22 20.24
N ALA A 155 -5.26 4.55 19.07
CA ALA A 155 -5.90 5.40 18.08
C ALA A 155 -6.78 4.61 17.09
N GLY A 156 -6.81 3.27 17.16
CA GLY A 156 -7.62 2.42 16.29
C GLY A 156 -7.20 2.47 14.82
N ALA A 157 -5.90 2.62 14.54
CA ALA A 157 -5.43 2.79 13.17
C ALA A 157 -5.73 1.57 12.28
N SER A 158 -6.07 1.87 11.03
CA SER A 158 -6.21 0.90 9.95
C SER A 158 -5.02 1.00 9.01
N TYR A 159 -4.71 -0.09 8.33
CA TYR A 159 -3.61 -0.18 7.39
C TYR A 159 -4.11 -0.60 6.01
N HIS A 160 -3.54 0.00 4.98
CA HIS A 160 -3.68 -0.39 3.59
C HIS A 160 -2.28 -0.72 3.07
N PHE A 161 -1.99 -1.99 2.91
CA PHE A 161 -0.73 -2.48 2.38
C PHE A 161 -0.90 -2.68 0.88
N ILE A 162 0.05 -2.16 0.10
CA ILE A 162 0.11 -2.32 -1.35
C ILE A 162 1.44 -3.03 -1.61
N SER A 163 1.40 -4.28 -2.05
CA SER A 163 2.61 -5.01 -2.42
C SER A 163 3.08 -4.55 -3.80
N ASP A 164 2.19 -4.61 -4.80
CA ASP A 164 2.53 -4.24 -6.18
C ASP A 164 1.86 -2.96 -6.69
N ILE A 165 2.65 -2.11 -7.36
CA ILE A 165 2.12 -1.05 -8.22
C ILE A 165 2.07 -1.58 -9.65
N PRO A 166 0.94 -1.44 -10.39
CA PRO A 166 0.86 -1.86 -11.77
C PRO A 166 1.97 -1.19 -12.57
N GLU A 167 2.92 -1.99 -13.05
CA GLU A 167 3.89 -1.49 -14.00
C GLU A 167 3.12 -0.92 -15.19
N PRO A 168 3.41 0.31 -15.64
CA PRO A 168 2.80 0.83 -16.85
C PRO A 168 3.21 -0.09 -17.99
N GLY A 169 2.26 -0.92 -18.45
CA GLY A 169 2.52 -1.96 -19.43
C GLY A 169 3.40 -1.42 -20.55
N THR A 170 4.58 -2.00 -20.71
CA THR A 170 5.63 -1.53 -21.62
C THR A 170 5.11 -1.27 -23.05
N GLY A 171 4.05 -1.96 -23.46
CA GLY A 171 3.32 -1.72 -24.70
C GLY A 171 2.69 -0.32 -24.84
N LEU A 172 2.17 0.28 -23.76
CA LEU A 172 1.61 1.63 -23.77
C LEU A 172 2.71 2.68 -23.92
N LEU A 173 3.83 2.52 -23.20
CA LEU A 173 5.02 3.37 -23.34
C LEU A 173 5.62 3.28 -24.75
N ALA A 174 5.72 2.07 -25.30
CA ALA A 174 6.19 1.86 -26.66
C ALA A 174 5.24 2.47 -27.70
N ALA A 175 3.92 2.37 -27.51
CA ALA A 175 2.92 2.96 -28.39
C ALA A 175 2.94 4.50 -28.36
N LEU A 176 3.08 5.11 -27.17
CA LEU A 176 3.21 6.55 -27.02
C LEU A 176 4.52 7.07 -27.62
N GLY A 177 5.63 6.36 -27.41
CA GLY A 177 6.92 6.67 -28.01
C GLY A 177 6.90 6.59 -29.54
N ALA A 178 6.31 5.52 -30.09
CA ALA A 178 6.16 5.34 -31.53
C ALA A 178 5.23 6.41 -32.14
N GLY A 179 4.12 6.73 -31.48
CA GLY A 179 3.19 7.78 -31.90
C GLY A 179 3.85 9.16 -31.96
N LEU A 180 4.63 9.51 -30.93
CA LEU A 180 5.38 10.77 -30.88
C LEU A 180 6.46 10.82 -31.98
N PHE A 181 7.19 9.73 -32.20
CA PHE A 181 8.21 9.64 -33.24
C PHE A 181 7.61 9.82 -34.65
N LEU A 182 6.47 9.18 -34.93
CA LEU A 182 5.77 9.32 -36.21
C LEU A 182 5.23 10.73 -36.42
N ALA A 183 4.70 11.38 -35.38
CA ALA A 183 4.21 12.76 -35.43
C ALA A 183 5.35 13.79 -35.66
N LEU A 184 6.52 13.56 -35.08
CA LEU A 184 7.69 14.42 -35.32
C LEU A 184 8.25 14.22 -36.74
N LYS A 185 8.23 12.99 -37.26
CA LYS A 185 8.65 12.69 -38.63
C LYS A 185 7.75 13.32 -39.68
N SER A 186 6.42 13.27 -39.49
CA SER A 186 5.46 13.85 -40.44
C SER A 186 5.52 15.37 -40.51
N ARG A 187 5.85 16.04 -39.39
CA ARG A 187 6.06 17.50 -39.34
C ARG A 187 7.30 17.94 -40.11
N ARG A 188 8.43 17.20 -40.01
CA ARG A 188 9.65 17.50 -40.78
C ARG A 188 9.45 17.37 -42.29
N GLN A 189 8.79 16.29 -42.73
CA GLN A 189 8.52 16.07 -44.16
C GLN A 189 7.57 17.11 -44.77
N SER A 190 6.70 17.72 -43.96
CA SER A 190 5.79 18.78 -44.41
C SER A 190 6.50 20.13 -44.56
N GLN A 191 7.60 20.36 -43.82
CA GLN A 191 8.42 21.58 -43.95
C GLN A 191 9.41 21.51 -45.12
N GLU A 192 9.90 20.33 -45.49
CA GLU A 192 10.80 20.14 -46.65
C GLU A 192 10.08 20.19 -48.02
N ARG A 193 8.74 20.18 -48.03
CA ARG A 193 7.91 20.26 -49.25
C ARG A 193 7.30 21.64 -49.52
N SER A 194 7.62 22.64 -48.69
CA SER A 194 7.28 24.05 -48.89
C SER A 194 8.46 24.82 -49.47
#